data_AF-A0A1Y4WN81-F1
#
_entry.id   AF-A0A1Y4WN81-F1
#
_cell.length_a   1.000
_cell.length_b   1.000
_cell.length_c   1.000
_cell.angle_alpha   90.00
_cell.angle_beta   90.00
_cell.angle_gamma   90.00
#
_symmetry.space_group_name_H-M   'P 1'
#
loop_
_entity.id
_entity.type
_entity.pdbx_description
1 polymer ?
#
loop_
_entity_poly.entity_id
_entity_poly.type
_entity_poly.pdbx_seq_one_letter_code
_entity_poly.pdbx_strand_id
1 'polypeptide(L)'
;MKFTICHDTNKKTLAVPRAALQLSGLEDAERLTLHVGHGCVALTRQEPTARERLETIRLLHNLNIGMLVCLALDSRAAETGPRKRVPRALRAYDAEFLDMLEHCGVDLYGLGALMIREGDAK
;
A
#
# COMPACT_ATOMS: atom_id res chain seq x y z
N MET A 1 8.92 5.52 13.10
CA MET A 1 7.90 6.19 13.94
C MET A 1 6.56 6.16 13.23
N LYS A 2 5.44 6.19 13.96
CA LYS A 2 4.07 6.19 13.42
C LYS A 2 3.27 7.30 14.10
N PHE A 3 2.55 8.09 13.32
CA PHE A 3 1.59 9.09 13.82
C PHE A 3 0.25 8.89 13.12
N THR A 4 -0.83 9.19 13.85
CA THR A 4 -2.20 9.13 13.32
C THR A 4 -2.63 10.54 12.96
N ILE A 5 -3.13 10.73 11.74
CA ILE A 5 -3.70 11.99 11.29
C ILE A 5 -5.20 11.78 11.12
N CYS A 6 -6.00 12.50 11.90
CA CYS A 6 -7.44 12.57 11.72
C CYS A 6 -7.76 13.78 10.84
N HIS A 7 -8.66 13.60 9.86
CA HIS A 7 -9.15 14.70 9.05
C HIS A 7 -10.66 14.64 8.90
N ASP A 8 -11.27 15.81 8.77
CA ASP A 8 -12.68 15.95 8.45
C ASP A 8 -12.87 15.76 6.95
N THR A 9 -13.58 14.71 6.55
CA THR A 9 -13.80 14.36 5.14
C THR A 9 -14.67 15.37 4.40
N ASN A 10 -15.35 16.28 5.11
CA ASN A 10 -16.07 17.39 4.48
C ASN A 10 -15.13 18.53 4.08
N LYS A 11 -13.91 18.57 4.62
CA LYS A 11 -12.90 19.56 4.24
C LYS A 11 -12.19 19.13 2.97
N LYS A 12 -12.09 20.07 2.03
CA LYS A 12 -11.40 19.87 0.75
C LYS A 12 -9.87 19.78 0.89
N THR A 13 -9.32 20.16 2.04
CA THR A 13 -7.89 20.23 2.28
C THR A 13 -7.49 19.50 3.55
N LEU A 14 -6.37 18.78 3.47
CA LEU A 14 -5.67 18.20 4.60
C LEU A 14 -4.28 18.84 4.66
N ALA A 15 -3.96 19.45 5.80
CA ALA A 15 -2.63 20.00 6.02
C ALA A 15 -1.68 18.88 6.50
N VAL A 16 -0.47 18.83 5.94
CA VAL A 16 0.59 17.93 6.42
C VAL A 16 1.18 18.53 7.72
N PRO A 17 1.20 17.80 8.84
CA PRO A 17 1.76 18.31 10.08
C PRO A 17 3.24 18.69 9.91
N ARG A 18 3.66 19.87 10.40
CA ARG A 18 5.06 20.29 10.35
C ARG A 18 5.99 19.25 10.95
N ALA A 19 5.63 18.69 12.10
CA ALA A 19 6.40 17.63 12.76
C ALA A 19 6.64 16.40 11.86
N ALA A 20 5.69 16.05 10.98
CA ALA A 20 5.88 14.96 10.03
C ALA A 20 6.98 15.30 9.01
N LEU A 21 7.00 16.54 8.50
CA LEU A 21 8.05 17.02 7.59
C LEU A 21 9.42 17.05 8.26
N GLN A 22 9.49 17.44 9.54
CA GLN A 22 10.75 17.48 10.28
C GLN A 22 11.33 16.09 10.51
N LEU A 23 10.49 15.16 10.99
CA LEU A 23 10.89 13.78 11.22
C LEU A 23 11.26 13.04 9.93
N SER A 24 10.72 13.45 8.78
CA SER A 24 11.04 12.89 7.47
C SER A 24 12.21 13.59 6.77
N GLY A 25 12.78 14.66 7.33
CA GLY A 25 13.83 15.46 6.66
C GLY A 25 13.34 16.21 5.41
N LEU A 26 12.05 16.56 5.36
CA LEU A 26 11.42 17.31 4.26
C LEU A 26 11.11 18.76 4.66
N GLU A 27 11.62 19.21 5.81
CA GLU A 27 11.28 20.49 6.40
C GLU A 27 11.84 21.70 5.66
N ASP A 28 12.94 21.50 4.94
CA ASP A 28 13.66 22.44 4.08
C ASP A 28 13.32 22.23 2.60
N ALA A 29 12.52 21.21 2.25
CA ALA A 29 12.20 20.90 0.87
C ALA A 29 11.23 21.94 0.29
N GLU A 30 11.72 22.78 -0.62
CA GLU A 30 10.89 23.76 -1.35
C GLU A 30 9.86 23.10 -2.28
N ARG A 31 10.20 21.94 -2.83
CA ARG A 31 9.35 21.19 -3.77
C ARG A 31 9.20 19.74 -3.34
N LEU A 32 7.95 19.31 -3.26
CA LEU A 32 7.55 17.97 -2.87
C LEU A 32 6.79 17.30 -4.01
N THR A 33 6.93 15.97 -4.11
CA THR A 33 6.15 15.12 -5.01
C THR A 33 5.19 14.28 -4.18
N LEU A 34 3.92 14.28 -4.58
CA LEU A 34 2.88 13.44 -3.99
C LEU A 34 2.60 12.25 -4.93
N HIS A 35 2.95 11.06 -4.48
CA HIS A 35 2.62 9.81 -5.17
C HIS A 35 1.29 9.30 -4.63
N VAL A 36 0.36 8.97 -5.53
CA VAL A 36 -1.00 8.57 -5.16
C VAL A 36 -1.28 7.17 -5.71
N GLY A 37 -1.70 6.26 -4.83
CA GLY A 37 -2.18 4.93 -5.16
C GLY A 37 -3.46 4.60 -4.38
N HIS A 38 -4.12 3.49 -4.72
CA HIS A 38 -5.31 3.08 -3.99
C HIS A 38 -4.96 2.80 -2.52
N GLY A 39 -5.61 3.51 -1.59
CA GLY A 39 -5.36 3.37 -0.14
C GLY A 39 -4.00 3.89 0.35
N CYS A 40 -3.18 4.52 -0.49
CA CYS A 40 -1.84 4.97 -0.12
C CYS A 40 -1.45 6.30 -0.77
N VAL A 41 -0.81 7.17 0.01
CA VAL A 41 -0.17 8.38 -0.48
C VAL A 41 1.24 8.45 0.10
N ALA A 42 2.23 8.72 -0.74
CA ALA A 42 3.61 8.92 -0.31
C ALA A 42 4.11 10.31 -0.71
N LEU A 43 4.73 11.01 0.23
CA LEU A 43 5.28 12.36 0.04
C LEU A 43 6.81 12.28 0.03
N THR A 44 7.44 12.75 -1.02
CA THR A 44 8.91 12.77 -1.16
C THR A 44 9.40 14.14 -1.59
N ARG A 45 10.70 14.43 -1.39
CA ARG A 45 11.36 15.55 -2.09
C ARG A 45 11.24 15.32 -3.61
N GLN A 46 11.05 16.39 -4.39
CA GLN A 46 10.95 16.26 -5.84
C GLN A 46 12.24 15.75 -6.47
N GLU A 47 13.38 16.22 -5.98
CA GLU A 47 14.72 15.80 -6.37
C GLU A 47 15.45 15.24 -5.16
N PRO A 48 15.22 13.97 -4.79
CA PRO A 48 15.84 13.38 -3.62
C PRO A 48 17.34 13.15 -3.86
N THR A 49 18.13 13.24 -2.80
CA THR A 49 19.52 12.79 -2.76
C THR A 49 19.61 11.25 -2.84
N ALA A 50 20.81 10.71 -3.11
CA ALA A 50 21.02 9.26 -3.10
C ALA A 50 20.65 8.62 -1.73
N ARG A 51 20.94 9.31 -0.62
CA ARG A 51 20.57 8.86 0.72
C ARG A 51 19.06 8.85 0.93
N GLU A 52 18.36 9.93 0.54
CA GLU A 52 16.89 9.98 0.66
C GLU A 52 16.23 8.90 -0.20
N ARG A 53 16.75 8.61 -1.40
CA ARG A 53 16.27 7.48 -2.22
C ARG A 53 16.44 6.14 -1.50
N LEU A 54 17.62 5.88 -0.94
CA LEU A 54 17.88 4.62 -0.22
C LEU A 54 16.98 4.45 1.01
N GLU A 55 16.81 5.50 1.82
CA GLU A 55 15.94 5.45 3.00
C GLU A 55 14.47 5.30 2.61
N THR A 56 14.03 5.95 1.52
CA THR A 56 12.67 5.78 0.98
C THR A 56 12.44 4.33 0.52
N ILE A 57 13.40 3.74 -0.20
CA ILE A 57 13.33 2.33 -0.60
C ILE A 57 13.23 1.43 0.63
N ARG A 58 14.05 1.65 1.66
CA ARG A 58 14.02 0.87 2.91
C ARG A 58 12.67 0.99 3.63
N LEU A 59 12.11 2.20 3.71
CA LEU A 59 10.80 2.43 4.32
C LEU A 59 9.70 1.70 3.54
N LEU A 60 9.64 1.90 2.22
CA LEU A 60 8.62 1.30 1.37
C LEU A 60 8.74 -0.22 1.36
N HIS A 61 9.96 -0.77 1.36
CA HIS A 61 10.19 -2.20 1.47
C HIS A 61 9.61 -2.77 2.77
N ASN A 62 9.91 -2.16 3.92
CA ASN A 62 9.38 -2.61 5.21
C ASN A 62 7.86 -2.53 5.29
N LEU A 63 7.26 -1.45 4.78
CA LEU A 63 5.81 -1.32 4.70
C LEU A 63 5.20 -2.38 3.78
N ASN A 64 5.80 -2.61 2.62
CA ASN A 64 5.34 -3.60 1.66
C ASN A 64 5.37 -5.01 2.25
N ILE A 65 6.47 -5.42 2.89
CA ILE A 65 6.57 -6.72 3.56
C ILE A 65 5.50 -6.87 4.64
N GLY A 66 5.27 -5.83 5.47
CA GLY A 66 4.23 -5.87 6.50
C GLY A 66 2.82 -6.07 5.91
N MET A 67 2.49 -5.35 4.83
CA MET A 67 1.22 -5.51 4.11
C MET A 67 1.10 -6.88 3.48
N LEU A 68 2.16 -7.38 2.86
CA LEU A 68 2.19 -8.68 2.19
C LEU A 68 1.98 -9.84 3.16
N VAL A 69 2.59 -9.78 4.35
CA VAL A 69 2.37 -10.77 5.41
C VAL A 69 0.90 -10.79 5.86
N CYS A 70 0.29 -9.61 6.07
CA CYS A 70 -1.13 -9.54 6.44
C CYS A 70 -2.01 -10.09 5.31
N LEU A 71 -1.75 -9.69 4.06
CA LEU A 71 -2.48 -10.14 2.89
C LEU A 71 -2.40 -11.67 2.71
N ALA A 72 -1.23 -12.27 2.93
CA ALA A 72 -1.04 -13.71 2.88
C ALA A 72 -1.83 -14.44 3.98
N LEU A 73 -1.86 -13.91 5.20
CA LEU A 73 -2.64 -14.48 6.30
C LEU A 73 -4.15 -14.37 6.03
N ASP A 74 -4.62 -13.18 5.66
CA ASP A 74 -6.03 -12.90 5.44
C ASP A 74 -6.59 -13.69 4.25
N SER A 75 -5.83 -13.76 3.15
CA SER A 75 -6.23 -14.52 1.96
C SER A 75 -6.40 -16.00 2.28
N ARG A 76 -5.45 -16.62 3.00
CA ARG A 76 -5.56 -18.02 3.43
C ARG A 76 -6.72 -18.24 4.41
N ALA A 77 -6.95 -17.31 5.33
CA ALA A 77 -8.08 -17.40 6.25
C ALA A 77 -9.44 -17.30 5.52
N ALA A 78 -9.46 -16.65 4.35
CA ALA A 78 -10.63 -16.57 3.48
C ALA A 78 -10.79 -17.78 2.55
N GLU A 79 -10.06 -18.87 2.77
CA GLU A 79 -10.10 -20.11 1.98
C GLU A 79 -11.54 -20.53 1.64
N THR A 80 -11.84 -20.54 0.34
CA THR A 80 -13.17 -20.88 -0.20
C THR A 80 -13.08 -22.09 -1.10
N GLY A 81 -12.63 -23.22 -0.53
CA GLY A 81 -12.63 -24.52 -1.20
C GLY A 81 -11.87 -24.57 -2.54
N PRO A 82 -11.92 -25.70 -3.26
CA PRO A 82 -11.18 -25.86 -4.51
C PRO A 82 -11.83 -25.05 -5.65
N ARG A 83 -11.26 -23.88 -5.95
CA ARG A 83 -11.59 -23.08 -7.14
C ARG A 83 -10.56 -23.33 -8.23
N LYS A 84 -11.01 -23.39 -9.49
CA LYS A 84 -10.17 -23.78 -10.66
C LYS A 84 -9.77 -22.61 -11.57
N ARG A 85 -10.12 -21.37 -11.24
CA ARG A 85 -9.85 -20.18 -12.09
C ARG A 85 -9.48 -18.96 -11.27
N VAL A 86 -8.45 -18.24 -11.73
CA VAL A 86 -8.04 -16.94 -11.17
C VAL A 86 -9.25 -16.01 -11.07
N PRO A 87 -9.53 -15.47 -9.87
CA PRO A 87 -10.65 -14.57 -9.64
C PRO A 87 -10.65 -13.38 -10.60
N ARG A 88 -11.85 -12.96 -11.05
CA ARG A 88 -12.00 -11.86 -12.02
C ARG A 88 -11.38 -10.55 -11.54
N ALA A 89 -11.44 -10.28 -10.24
CA ALA A 89 -10.85 -9.09 -9.62
C ALA A 89 -9.34 -8.97 -9.83
N LEU A 90 -8.63 -10.10 -9.99
CA LEU A 90 -7.18 -10.13 -10.15
C LEU A 90 -6.72 -10.02 -11.61
N ARG A 91 -7.63 -10.02 -12.58
CA ARG A 91 -7.27 -9.97 -14.01
C ARG A 91 -6.70 -8.63 -14.47
N ALA A 92 -6.84 -7.59 -13.66
CA ALA A 92 -6.26 -6.27 -13.94
C ALA A 92 -4.75 -6.22 -13.65
N TYR A 93 -4.21 -7.22 -12.94
CA TYR A 93 -2.81 -7.30 -12.58
C TYR A 93 -2.06 -8.23 -13.55
N ASP A 94 -0.80 -7.91 -13.82
CA ASP A 94 0.06 -8.72 -14.68
C ASP A 94 0.50 -10.03 -14.00
N ALA A 95 0.95 -10.98 -14.82
CA ALA A 95 1.29 -12.32 -14.36
C ALA A 95 2.54 -12.34 -13.44
N GLU A 96 3.52 -11.46 -13.68
CA GLU A 96 4.74 -11.40 -12.86
C GLU A 96 4.42 -10.93 -11.43
N PHE A 97 3.54 -9.95 -11.31
CA PHE A 97 3.05 -9.49 -10.02
C PHE A 97 2.26 -10.56 -9.27
N LEU A 98 1.34 -11.25 -9.95
CA LEU A 98 0.55 -12.32 -9.33
C LEU A 98 1.43 -13.51 -8.90
N ASP A 99 2.41 -13.88 -9.72
CA ASP A 99 3.38 -14.92 -9.41
C ASP A 99 4.22 -14.55 -8.18
N MET A 100 4.66 -13.29 -8.07
CA MET A 100 5.35 -12.79 -6.88
C MET A 100 4.49 -12.90 -5.61
N LEU A 101 3.19 -12.57 -5.69
CA LEU A 101 2.28 -12.71 -4.56
C LEU A 101 2.15 -14.18 -4.11
N GLU A 102 2.00 -15.12 -5.06
CA GLU A 102 1.94 -16.56 -4.77
C GLU A 102 3.24 -17.06 -4.14
N HIS A 103 4.40 -16.66 -4.67
CA HIS A 103 5.71 -16.97 -4.09
C HIS A 103 5.88 -16.43 -2.67
N CYS A 104 5.19 -15.34 -2.35
CA CYS A 104 5.17 -14.75 -1.02
C CYS A 104 4.09 -15.36 -0.10
N GLY A 105 3.38 -16.40 -0.57
CA GLY A 105 2.42 -17.17 0.22
C GLY A 105 1.00 -16.61 0.23
N VAL A 106 0.67 -15.68 -0.67
CA VAL A 106 -0.70 -15.18 -0.84
C VAL A 106 -1.54 -16.21 -1.58
N ASP A 107 -2.70 -16.55 -1.02
CA ASP A 107 -3.69 -17.38 -1.72
C ASP A 107 -4.51 -16.49 -2.68
N LEU A 108 -4.29 -16.62 -3.98
CA LEU A 108 -5.00 -15.78 -4.97
C LEU A 108 -6.52 -16.02 -4.98
N TYR A 109 -6.99 -17.22 -4.63
CA TYR A 109 -8.42 -17.53 -4.59
C TYR A 109 -9.11 -16.93 -3.37
N GLY A 110 -8.46 -17.03 -2.22
CA GLY A 110 -8.87 -16.39 -0.98
C GLY A 110 -8.82 -14.87 -1.08
N LEU A 111 -7.77 -14.31 -1.68
CA LEU A 111 -7.67 -12.89 -1.99
C LEU A 111 -8.84 -12.43 -2.88
N GLY A 112 -9.15 -13.18 -3.94
CA GLY A 112 -10.31 -12.88 -4.77
C GLY A 112 -11.64 -12.98 -4.02
N ALA A 113 -11.77 -13.88 -3.05
CA ALA A 113 -12.96 -13.96 -2.19
C ALA A 113 -13.10 -12.72 -1.29
N LEU A 114 -11.98 -12.23 -0.73
CA LEU A 114 -11.96 -10.99 0.05
C LEU A 114 -12.40 -9.79 -0.79
N MET A 115 -11.83 -9.63 -2.00
CA MET A 115 -12.17 -8.51 -2.87
C MET A 115 -13.65 -8.53 -3.32
N ILE A 116 -14.24 -9.71 -3.52
CA ILE A 116 -15.67 -9.83 -3.82
C ILE A 116 -16.51 -9.40 -2.61
N ARG A 117 -16.17 -9.88 -1.40
CA ARG A 117 -16.85 -9.48 -0.16
C ARG A 117 -16.79 -7.98 0.08
N GLU A 118 -15.66 -7.34 -0.22
CA GLU A 118 -15.49 -5.89 -0.10
C GLU A 118 -16.27 -5.11 -1.18
N GLY A 119 -16.38 -5.66 -2.38
CA GLY A 119 -17.16 -5.09 -3.48
C GLY A 119 -18.68 -5.18 -3.26
N ASP A 120 -19.16 -6.27 -2.64
CA ASP A 120 -20.57 -6.48 -2.30
C ASP A 120 -21.00 -5.71 -1.03
N ALA A 121 -20.03 -5.24 -0.23
CA ALA A 121 -20.26 -4.47 0.99
C ALA A 121 -20.38 -2.94 0.75
N LYS A 122 -20.52 -2.51 -0.50
CA LYS A 122 -20.56 -1.10 -0.90
C LYS A 122 -21.89 -0.69 -1.53
#